data_AF-A0AAN5D6J8-F1
#
_entry.id   AF-A0AAN5D6J8-F1
#
_cell.length_a   1.000
_cell.length_b   1.000
_cell.length_c   1.000
_cell.angle_alpha   90.00
_cell.angle_beta   90.00
_cell.angle_gamma   90.00
#
_symmetry.space_group_name_H-M   'P 1'
#
loop_
_entity.id
_entity.type
_entity.pdbx_description
1 polymer ?
#
loop_
_entity_poly.entity_id
_entity_poly.type
_entity_poly.pdbx_seq_one_letter_code
_entity_poly.pdbx_strand_id
1 'polypeptide(L)'
;LDDIVSNLWRANDPLSMIIQFTYMITSSIDQCNATVRHPGLLEELRAEKFDAAFSETLDLCGFGLFELLGIDNFAVTQAMAIVDGTYYFTQTPANPAYVPTLMVAPSGDQMPFLDRVRNTISHFLMVLHNANTLRRYEPIFKQASPNFPSLQEAVQKNSLIFMNSDPLLDFPAPRSSRVIDIGGISVSFGHEKLNKTWSDILDLRPTTIL
;
A
#
# COMPACT_ATOMS: atom_id res chain seq x y z
N LEU A 1 -7.62 -16.33 -10.61
CA LEU A 1 -6.71 -15.21 -10.26
C LEU A 1 -6.23 -14.50 -11.52
N ASP A 2 -5.77 -15.22 -12.54
CA ASP A 2 -5.25 -14.61 -13.78
C ASP A 2 -6.22 -13.63 -14.47
N ASP A 3 -7.50 -13.97 -14.56
CA ASP A 3 -8.50 -13.11 -15.22
C ASP A 3 -8.88 -11.86 -14.39
N ILE A 4 -8.57 -11.86 -13.10
CA ILE A 4 -8.81 -10.76 -12.15
C ILE A 4 -7.61 -9.80 -12.23
N VAL A 5 -6.39 -10.35 -12.11
CA VAL A 5 -5.13 -9.57 -12.22
C VAL A 5 -4.98 -8.94 -13.60
N SER A 6 -5.34 -9.65 -14.68
CA SER A 6 -5.25 -9.12 -16.06
C SER A 6 -6.25 -7.99 -16.37
N ASN A 7 -7.26 -7.82 -15.52
CA ASN A 7 -8.35 -6.86 -15.73
C ASN A 7 -8.47 -5.81 -14.61
N LEU A 8 -7.51 -5.74 -13.68
CA LEU A 8 -7.53 -4.77 -12.57
C LEU A 8 -7.68 -3.32 -13.08
N TRP A 9 -6.97 -2.97 -14.15
CA TRP A 9 -7.05 -1.67 -14.85
C TRP A 9 -8.39 -1.36 -15.54
N ARG A 10 -9.32 -2.32 -15.61
CA ARG A 10 -10.67 -2.13 -16.17
C ARG A 10 -11.71 -1.84 -15.08
N ALA A 11 -11.31 -1.86 -13.80
CA ALA A 11 -12.19 -1.49 -12.71
C ALA A 11 -12.48 0.01 -12.76
N ASN A 12 -13.73 0.35 -13.12
CA ASN A 12 -14.16 1.73 -13.33
C ASN A 12 -15.10 2.23 -12.21
N ASP A 13 -15.35 1.41 -11.18
CA ASP A 13 -16.24 1.75 -10.08
C ASP A 13 -15.72 1.21 -8.73
N PRO A 14 -16.06 1.86 -7.60
CA PRO A 14 -15.56 1.49 -6.26
C PRO A 14 -15.79 0.01 -5.90
N LEU A 15 -16.92 -0.57 -6.29
CA LEU A 15 -17.25 -1.94 -5.90
C LEU A 15 -16.40 -2.95 -6.66
N SER A 16 -16.21 -2.75 -7.97
CA SER A 16 -15.33 -3.62 -8.75
C SER A 16 -13.90 -3.58 -8.23
N MET A 17 -13.36 -2.41 -7.90
CA MET A 17 -12.01 -2.31 -7.33
C MET A 17 -11.90 -2.98 -5.95
N ILE A 18 -12.89 -2.79 -5.06
CA ILE A 18 -12.93 -3.47 -3.76
C ILE A 18 -12.98 -4.99 -3.91
N ILE A 19 -13.78 -5.51 -4.85
CA ILE A 19 -13.86 -6.95 -5.12
C ILE A 19 -12.49 -7.49 -5.54
N GLN A 20 -11.83 -6.80 -6.47
CA GLN A 20 -10.50 -7.17 -6.96
C GLN A 20 -9.45 -7.18 -5.84
N PHE A 21 -9.40 -6.12 -5.03
CA PHE A 21 -8.54 -6.07 -3.84
C PHE A 21 -8.85 -7.19 -2.84
N THR A 22 -10.13 -7.53 -2.64
CA THR A 22 -10.52 -8.61 -1.72
C THR A 22 -9.94 -9.96 -2.14
N TYR A 23 -9.86 -10.25 -3.45
CA TYR A 23 -9.21 -11.47 -3.95
C TYR A 23 -7.71 -11.47 -3.69
N MET A 24 -7.02 -10.37 -4.02
CA MET A 24 -5.58 -10.23 -3.75
C MET A 24 -5.28 -10.40 -2.26
N ILE A 25 -6.03 -9.70 -1.40
CA ILE A 25 -5.90 -9.77 0.05
C ILE A 25 -6.14 -11.19 0.57
N THR A 26 -7.09 -11.92 0.02
CA THR A 26 -7.32 -13.32 0.45
C THR A 26 -6.11 -14.19 0.15
N SER A 27 -5.51 -14.03 -1.03
CA SER A 27 -4.25 -14.72 -1.37
C SER A 27 -3.11 -14.33 -0.43
N SER A 28 -2.98 -13.04 -0.10
CA SER A 28 -1.96 -12.55 0.83
C SER A 28 -2.16 -13.07 2.25
N ILE A 29 -3.40 -13.22 2.71
CA ILE A 29 -3.73 -13.83 4.02
C ILE A 29 -3.31 -15.30 4.04
N ASP A 30 -3.62 -16.06 2.99
CA ASP A 30 -3.25 -17.47 2.90
C ASP A 30 -1.72 -17.64 2.87
N GLN A 31 -1.03 -16.80 2.10
CA GLN A 31 0.42 -16.72 2.07
C GLN A 31 0.98 -16.39 3.46
N CYS A 32 0.43 -15.39 4.15
CA CYS A 32 0.85 -15.00 5.48
C CYS A 32 0.70 -16.14 6.49
N ASN A 33 -0.43 -16.85 6.43
CA ASN A 33 -0.67 -18.00 7.29
C ASN A 33 0.34 -19.13 7.04
N ALA A 34 0.69 -19.38 5.79
CA ALA A 34 1.73 -20.35 5.44
C ALA A 34 3.11 -19.91 5.94
N THR A 35 3.46 -18.62 5.80
CA THR A 35 4.72 -18.04 6.27
C THR A 35 4.85 -18.14 7.79
N VAL A 36 3.87 -17.66 8.55
CA VAL A 36 3.90 -17.67 10.02
C VAL A 36 3.97 -19.09 10.59
N ARG A 37 3.38 -20.06 9.89
CA ARG A 37 3.39 -21.49 10.29
C ARG A 37 4.57 -22.27 9.72
N HIS A 38 5.45 -21.65 8.94
CA HIS A 38 6.59 -22.36 8.38
C HIS A 38 7.51 -22.84 9.52
N PRO A 39 7.77 -24.15 9.64
CA PRO A 39 8.51 -24.69 10.77
C PRO A 39 9.91 -24.09 10.88
N GLY A 40 10.23 -23.48 12.03
CA GLY A 40 11.55 -22.93 12.32
C GLY A 40 11.83 -21.53 11.77
N LEU A 41 10.94 -20.95 10.93
CA LEU A 41 11.18 -19.64 10.32
C LEU A 41 11.23 -18.51 11.36
N LEU A 42 10.30 -18.49 12.31
CA LEU A 42 10.25 -17.43 13.32
C LEU A 42 11.45 -17.49 14.27
N GLU A 43 11.94 -18.69 14.56
CA GLU A 43 13.13 -18.93 15.36
C GLU A 43 14.38 -18.46 14.63
N GLU A 44 14.51 -18.78 13.33
CA GLU A 44 15.59 -18.32 12.47
C GLU A 44 15.63 -16.80 12.37
N LEU A 45 14.49 -16.16 12.04
CA LEU A 45 14.39 -14.71 11.94
C LEU A 45 14.68 -14.00 13.27
N ARG A 46 14.31 -14.61 14.40
CA ARG A 46 14.63 -14.07 15.74
C ARG A 46 16.12 -14.20 16.07
N ALA A 47 16.79 -15.24 15.56
CA ALA A 47 18.22 -15.45 15.78
C ALA A 47 19.08 -14.42 15.05
N GLU A 48 18.61 -13.90 13.90
CA GLU A 48 19.29 -12.87 13.10
C GLU A 48 19.37 -11.50 13.81
N LYS A 49 18.45 -11.20 14.75
CA LYS A 49 18.44 -9.95 15.54
C LYS A 49 18.46 -8.67 14.69
N PHE A 50 17.53 -8.58 13.73
CA PHE A 50 17.39 -7.39 12.89
C PHE A 50 17.17 -6.11 13.71
N ASP A 51 17.96 -5.08 13.42
CA ASP A 51 17.83 -3.76 14.05
C ASP A 51 16.66 -2.93 13.50
N ALA A 52 16.27 -3.21 12.24
CA ALA A 52 15.19 -2.52 11.55
C ALA A 52 14.53 -3.38 10.46
N ALA A 53 13.29 -3.04 10.10
CA ALA A 53 12.55 -3.71 9.03
C ALA A 53 11.71 -2.76 8.17
N PHE A 54 11.31 -3.24 6.99
CA PHE A 54 10.45 -2.52 6.05
C PHE A 54 9.35 -3.46 5.55
N SER A 55 8.10 -2.98 5.46
CA SER A 55 7.01 -3.73 4.83
C SER A 55 6.12 -2.82 4.01
N GLU A 56 5.58 -3.37 2.94
CA GLU A 56 4.68 -2.70 2.02
C GLU A 56 3.24 -2.68 2.56
N THR A 57 2.52 -1.58 2.34
CA THR A 57 1.13 -1.40 2.81
C THR A 57 0.14 -2.45 2.26
N LEU A 58 0.41 -3.03 1.10
CA LEU A 58 -0.41 -4.09 0.50
C LEU A 58 -0.21 -5.47 1.17
N ASP A 59 0.95 -5.70 1.80
CA ASP A 59 1.24 -6.93 2.53
C ASP A 59 1.31 -6.63 4.04
N LEU A 60 0.17 -6.79 4.70
CA LEU A 60 0.08 -6.57 6.14
C LEU A 60 0.77 -7.67 6.96
N CYS A 61 1.21 -8.76 6.32
CA CYS A 61 1.86 -9.85 7.04
C CYS A 61 3.16 -9.40 7.70
N GLY A 62 3.95 -8.58 7.01
CA GLY A 62 5.24 -8.08 7.50
C GLY A 62 5.12 -7.37 8.84
N PHE A 63 4.12 -6.50 9.01
CA PHE A 63 3.91 -5.79 10.27
C PHE A 63 3.58 -6.72 11.44
N GLY A 64 2.81 -7.79 11.20
CA GLY A 64 2.55 -8.78 12.24
C GLY A 64 3.76 -9.65 12.55
N LEU A 65 4.61 -9.95 11.54
CA LEU A 65 5.89 -10.61 11.77
C LEU A 65 6.84 -9.74 12.61
N PHE A 66 6.90 -8.44 12.37
CA PHE A 66 7.75 -7.53 13.16
C PHE A 66 7.38 -7.57 14.64
N GLU A 67 6.09 -7.53 14.96
CA GLU A 67 5.60 -7.66 16.33
C GLU A 67 5.93 -9.04 16.94
N LEU A 68 5.78 -10.14 16.19
CA LEU A 68 6.15 -11.48 16.67
C LEU A 68 7.66 -11.66 16.91
N LEU A 69 8.48 -10.93 16.16
CA LEU A 69 9.94 -10.95 16.26
C LEU A 69 10.47 -9.94 17.29
N GLY A 70 9.65 -9.00 17.74
CA GLY A 70 10.04 -7.93 18.66
C GLY A 70 10.84 -6.81 17.99
N ILE A 71 10.57 -6.53 16.72
CA ILE A 71 11.22 -5.46 15.95
C ILE A 71 10.37 -4.18 16.07
N ASP A 72 10.81 -3.25 16.91
CA ASP A 72 10.10 -1.98 17.13
C ASP A 72 10.48 -0.89 16.11
N ASN A 73 11.67 -0.97 15.51
CA ASN A 73 12.13 0.00 14.52
C ASN A 73 11.76 -0.48 13.12
N PHE A 74 10.66 0.01 12.57
CA PHE A 74 10.31 -0.31 11.20
C PHE A 74 9.70 0.87 10.48
N ALA A 75 9.82 0.82 9.16
CA ALA A 75 9.19 1.76 8.25
C ALA A 75 8.15 1.07 7.37
N VAL A 76 7.10 1.81 7.07
CA VAL A 76 6.08 1.43 6.10
C VAL A 76 6.55 1.92 4.74
N THR A 77 6.48 1.09 3.71
CA THR A 77 6.67 1.52 2.32
C THR A 77 5.33 1.55 1.61
N GLN A 78 5.16 2.55 0.75
CA GLN A 78 4.03 2.65 -0.15
C GLN A 78 4.50 2.92 -1.58
N ALA A 79 4.18 2.00 -2.49
CA ALA A 79 4.60 2.07 -3.88
C ALA A 79 3.95 3.21 -4.71
N MET A 80 2.97 3.91 -4.14
CA MET A 80 2.22 4.99 -4.79
C MET A 80 1.90 6.11 -3.78
N ALA A 81 1.36 7.22 -4.29
CA ALA A 81 0.77 8.29 -3.48
C ALA A 81 -0.25 7.79 -2.46
N ILE A 82 -0.48 8.58 -1.39
CA ILE A 82 -1.42 8.23 -0.30
C ILE A 82 -2.74 7.72 -0.89
N VAL A 83 -3.08 6.49 -0.49
CA VAL A 83 -4.34 5.85 -0.85
C VAL A 83 -5.37 6.11 0.22
N ASP A 84 -6.61 5.73 -0.05
CA ASP A 84 -7.73 5.96 0.84
C ASP A 84 -7.70 5.10 2.10
N GLY A 85 -8.26 5.64 3.19
CA GLY A 85 -8.42 4.90 4.45
C GLY A 85 -7.11 4.47 5.10
N THR A 86 -6.03 5.22 4.90
CA THR A 86 -4.66 4.92 5.35
C THR A 86 -4.35 5.38 6.79
N TYR A 87 -5.36 5.86 7.52
CA TYR A 87 -5.21 6.37 8.89
C TYR A 87 -4.54 5.35 9.83
N TYR A 88 -4.76 4.05 9.60
CA TYR A 88 -4.20 2.99 10.44
C TYR A 88 -2.67 2.92 10.42
N PHE A 89 -1.97 3.45 9.42
CA PHE A 89 -0.51 3.57 9.44
C PHE A 89 -0.03 5.01 9.44
N THR A 90 -0.67 5.91 8.68
CA THR A 90 -0.28 7.33 8.61
C THR A 90 -0.59 8.11 9.89
N GLN A 91 -1.61 7.67 10.64
CA GLN A 91 -2.19 8.38 11.79
C GLN A 91 -2.49 9.86 11.48
N THR A 92 -2.77 10.16 10.20
CA THR A 92 -3.08 11.49 9.71
C THR A 92 -4.49 11.45 9.11
N PRO A 93 -5.41 12.32 9.54
CA PRO A 93 -6.77 12.30 9.02
C PRO A 93 -6.80 12.75 7.56
N ALA A 94 -7.46 11.97 6.71
CA ALA A 94 -7.79 12.38 5.36
C ALA A 94 -9.12 13.16 5.35
N ASN A 95 -9.27 14.11 4.42
CA ASN A 95 -10.52 14.84 4.24
C ASN A 95 -11.07 14.62 2.82
N PRO A 96 -12.11 13.76 2.67
CA PRO A 96 -12.66 13.44 1.35
C PRO A 96 -13.43 14.60 0.72
N ALA A 97 -13.59 15.74 1.41
CA ALA A 97 -14.18 16.92 0.79
C ALA A 97 -13.28 17.50 -0.29
N TYR A 98 -11.95 17.45 -0.14
CA TYR A 98 -10.99 18.07 -1.09
C TYR A 98 -9.85 17.15 -1.53
N VAL A 99 -9.60 16.04 -0.81
CA VAL A 99 -8.63 15.02 -1.26
C VAL A 99 -9.41 13.98 -2.07
N PRO A 100 -9.19 13.87 -3.38
CA PRO A 100 -9.85 12.87 -4.19
C PRO A 100 -9.32 11.46 -3.84
N THR A 101 -10.25 10.52 -3.74
CA THR A 101 -9.97 9.08 -3.62
C THR A 101 -9.47 8.55 -4.95
N LEU A 102 -8.79 7.41 -4.96
CA LEU A 102 -8.33 6.77 -6.20
C LEU A 102 -9.47 6.57 -7.21
N MET A 103 -10.69 6.33 -6.72
CA MET A 103 -11.89 6.11 -7.55
C MET A 103 -12.46 7.39 -8.16
N VAL A 104 -12.21 8.55 -7.56
CA VAL A 104 -12.72 9.85 -8.01
C VAL A 104 -11.58 10.77 -8.45
N ALA A 105 -10.35 10.24 -8.51
CA ALA A 105 -9.15 10.92 -9.01
C ALA A 105 -9.34 11.63 -10.37
N PRO A 106 -10.15 11.12 -11.33
CA PRO A 106 -10.41 11.85 -12.58
C PRO A 106 -11.08 13.22 -12.39
N SER A 107 -11.80 13.46 -11.29
CA SER A 107 -12.41 14.76 -10.99
C SER A 107 -11.40 15.79 -10.42
N GLY A 108 -10.18 15.37 -10.08
CA GLY A 108 -9.14 16.23 -9.52
C GLY A 108 -9.44 16.77 -8.12
N ASP A 109 -8.73 17.82 -7.72
CA ASP A 109 -8.91 18.54 -6.44
C ASP A 109 -10.15 19.46 -6.45
N GLN A 110 -10.60 19.88 -7.63
CA GLN A 110 -11.80 20.70 -7.81
C GLN A 110 -13.06 19.86 -8.05
N MET A 111 -13.56 19.22 -7.00
CA MET A 111 -14.79 18.42 -7.07
C MET A 111 -16.08 19.28 -6.89
N PRO A 112 -17.07 19.17 -7.79
CA PRO A 112 -18.44 19.62 -7.55
C PRO A 112 -19.10 18.89 -6.37
N PHE A 113 -20.22 19.41 -5.86
CA PHE A 113 -20.89 18.85 -4.68
C PHE A 113 -21.17 17.33 -4.78
N LEU A 114 -21.72 16.88 -5.91
CA LEU A 114 -22.05 15.45 -6.09
C LEU A 114 -20.80 14.57 -6.13
N ASP A 115 -19.69 15.08 -6.68
CA ASP A 115 -18.43 14.35 -6.69
C ASP A 115 -17.83 14.28 -5.29
N ARG A 116 -17.97 15.32 -4.46
CA ARG A 116 -17.57 15.26 -3.04
C ARG A 116 -18.38 14.22 -2.26
N VAL A 117 -19.67 14.09 -2.55
CA VAL A 117 -20.53 13.05 -1.94
C VAL A 117 -20.05 11.66 -2.36
N ARG A 118 -19.82 11.43 -3.66
CA ARG A 118 -19.28 10.16 -4.18
C ARG A 118 -17.92 9.84 -3.58
N ASN A 119 -17.05 10.84 -3.49
CA ASN A 119 -15.72 10.72 -2.91
C ASN A 119 -15.77 10.35 -1.43
N THR A 120 -16.67 10.97 -0.66
CA THR A 120 -16.87 10.65 0.76
C THR A 120 -17.37 9.21 0.93
N ILE A 121 -18.29 8.74 0.08
CA ILE A 121 -18.76 7.35 0.11
C ILE A 121 -17.61 6.39 -0.25
N SER A 122 -16.86 6.69 -1.31
CA SER A 122 -15.69 5.91 -1.74
C SER A 122 -14.65 5.78 -0.61
N HIS A 123 -14.30 6.90 0.01
CA HIS A 123 -13.37 6.95 1.14
C HIS A 123 -13.86 6.08 2.32
N PHE A 124 -15.14 6.20 2.67
CA PHE A 124 -15.72 5.42 3.76
C PHE A 124 -15.73 3.91 3.46
N LEU A 125 -16.07 3.51 2.23
CA LEU A 125 -15.99 2.12 1.80
C LEU A 125 -14.57 1.58 1.92
N MET A 126 -13.56 2.40 1.62
CA MET A 126 -12.15 1.99 1.75
C MET A 126 -11.69 1.89 3.20
N VAL A 127 -12.13 2.79 4.08
CA VAL A 127 -11.91 2.66 5.53
C VAL A 127 -12.48 1.34 6.05
N LEU A 128 -13.71 0.99 5.67
CA LEU A 128 -14.33 -0.27 6.08
C LEU A 128 -13.60 -1.49 5.52
N HIS A 129 -13.19 -1.43 4.25
CA HIS A 129 -12.44 -2.50 3.61
C HIS A 129 -11.08 -2.74 4.30
N ASN A 130 -10.33 -1.67 4.62
CA ASN A 130 -9.05 -1.76 5.32
C ASN A 130 -9.22 -2.30 6.74
N ALA A 131 -10.24 -1.85 7.48
CA ALA A 131 -10.55 -2.36 8.81
C ALA A 131 -10.91 -3.85 8.78
N ASN A 132 -11.72 -4.28 7.82
CA ASN A 132 -12.04 -5.69 7.63
C ASN A 132 -10.80 -6.52 7.27
N THR A 133 -9.93 -5.98 6.43
CA THR A 133 -8.66 -6.63 6.04
C THR A 133 -7.77 -6.87 7.25
N LEU A 134 -7.50 -5.84 8.07
CA LEU A 134 -6.74 -5.97 9.31
C LEU A 134 -7.32 -7.07 10.21
N ARG A 135 -8.65 -7.07 10.40
CA ARG A 135 -9.36 -8.07 11.21
C ARG A 135 -9.22 -9.50 10.68
N ARG A 136 -9.11 -9.69 9.36
CA ARG A 136 -8.93 -11.02 8.76
C ARG A 136 -7.53 -11.60 8.99
N TYR A 137 -6.51 -10.76 9.15
CA TYR A 137 -5.14 -11.19 9.48
C TYR A 137 -4.97 -11.54 10.96
N GLU A 138 -5.67 -10.86 11.88
CA GLU A 138 -5.47 -11.03 13.33
C GLU A 138 -5.47 -12.49 13.84
N PRO A 139 -6.35 -13.41 13.37
CA PRO A 139 -6.37 -14.77 13.86
C PRO A 139 -5.05 -15.52 13.62
N ILE A 140 -4.32 -15.20 12.54
CA ILE A 140 -3.03 -15.83 12.22
C ILE A 140 -2.03 -15.53 13.33
N PHE A 141 -1.91 -14.25 13.69
CA PHE A 141 -0.94 -13.79 14.68
C PHE A 141 -1.33 -14.16 16.11
N LYS A 142 -2.62 -14.09 16.45
CA LYS A 142 -3.13 -14.52 17.76
C LYS A 142 -2.95 -16.02 18.02
N GLN A 143 -2.94 -16.84 16.97
CA GLN A 143 -2.61 -18.26 17.08
C GLN A 143 -1.12 -18.50 17.34
N ALA A 144 -0.24 -17.68 16.76
CA ALA A 144 1.21 -17.76 16.99
C ALA A 144 1.63 -17.17 18.35
N SER A 145 0.96 -16.11 18.81
CA SER A 145 1.17 -15.49 20.11
C SER A 145 -0.17 -15.07 20.73
N PRO A 146 -0.64 -15.74 21.79
CA PRO A 146 -1.94 -15.42 22.41
C PRO A 146 -2.07 -13.98 22.93
N ASN A 147 -0.94 -13.32 23.22
CA ASN A 147 -0.88 -11.95 23.71
C ASN A 147 -0.64 -10.92 22.58
N PHE A 148 -0.75 -11.33 21.32
CA PHE A 148 -0.56 -10.42 20.19
C PHE A 148 -1.56 -9.25 20.25
N PRO A 149 -1.12 -7.99 20.10
CA PRO A 149 -2.00 -6.82 20.10
C PRO A 149 -2.95 -6.84 18.88
N SER A 150 -3.83 -5.86 18.71
CA SER A 150 -4.51 -5.75 17.42
C SER A 150 -3.49 -5.49 16.31
N LEU A 151 -3.73 -6.01 15.10
CA LEU A 151 -2.81 -5.77 13.99
C LEU A 151 -2.72 -4.27 13.67
N GLN A 152 -3.81 -3.53 13.89
CA GLN A 152 -3.81 -2.08 13.79
C GLN A 152 -2.81 -1.44 14.76
N GLU A 153 -2.81 -1.81 16.03
CA GLU A 153 -1.85 -1.30 17.01
C GLU A 153 -0.42 -1.64 16.63
N ALA A 154 -0.17 -2.87 16.16
CA ALA A 154 1.15 -3.28 15.68
C ALA A 154 1.63 -2.38 14.52
N VAL A 155 0.76 -2.14 13.52
CA VAL A 155 1.09 -1.25 12.38
C VAL A 155 1.30 0.20 12.82
N GLN A 156 0.53 0.69 13.80
CA GLN A 156 0.62 2.06 14.30
C GLN A 156 1.95 2.39 15.02
N LYS A 157 2.72 1.38 15.44
CA LYS A 157 4.07 1.58 16.02
C LYS A 157 5.12 2.05 15.01
N ASN A 158 4.80 2.12 13.71
CA ASN A 158 5.74 2.52 12.68
C ASN A 158 6.42 3.87 12.97
N SER A 159 7.72 3.94 12.66
CA SER A 159 8.53 5.14 12.87
C SER A 159 8.48 6.09 11.68
N LEU A 160 8.56 5.55 10.47
CA LEU A 160 8.61 6.29 9.21
C LEU A 160 7.70 5.65 8.17
N ILE A 161 7.25 6.47 7.23
CA ILE A 161 6.45 6.04 6.09
C ILE A 161 7.10 6.58 4.85
N PHE A 162 7.61 5.69 4.01
CA PHE A 162 8.23 6.00 2.74
C PHE A 162 7.19 5.89 1.63
N MET A 163 6.92 7.01 0.96
CA MET A 163 5.94 7.04 -0.13
C MET A 163 6.61 7.33 -1.45
N ASN A 164 6.34 6.52 -2.46
CA ASN A 164 6.73 6.83 -3.83
C ASN A 164 5.77 7.87 -4.42
N SER A 165 5.92 9.11 -3.96
CA SER A 165 5.09 10.28 -4.27
C SER A 165 5.99 11.51 -4.42
N ASP A 166 5.57 12.44 -5.27
CA ASP A 166 6.15 13.78 -5.35
C ASP A 166 5.10 14.80 -4.83
N PRO A 167 5.37 15.55 -3.75
CA PRO A 167 4.45 16.56 -3.22
C PRO A 167 4.02 17.63 -4.22
N LEU A 168 4.81 17.88 -5.28
CA LEU A 168 4.49 18.83 -6.34
C LEU A 168 3.50 18.27 -7.37
N LEU A 169 3.42 16.95 -7.49
CA LEU A 169 2.53 16.26 -8.43
C LEU A 169 1.27 15.72 -7.75
N ASP A 170 1.32 15.52 -6.45
CA ASP A 170 0.21 14.99 -5.66
C ASP A 170 -0.81 16.06 -5.25
N PHE A 171 -2.02 15.59 -4.94
CA PHE A 171 -3.05 16.43 -4.35
C PHE A 171 -2.63 16.93 -2.95
N PRO A 172 -2.92 18.19 -2.61
CA PRO A 172 -2.62 18.75 -1.31
C PRO A 172 -3.44 18.03 -0.24
N ALA A 173 -2.77 17.34 0.67
CA ALA A 173 -3.38 16.64 1.80
C ALA A 173 -2.56 16.87 3.07
N PRO A 174 -3.18 16.84 4.26
CA PRO A 174 -2.44 16.84 5.51
C PRO A 174 -1.48 15.64 5.57
N ARG A 175 -0.21 15.88 5.93
CA ARG A 175 0.80 14.83 6.09
C ARG A 175 1.49 14.99 7.44
N SER A 176 1.78 13.87 8.10
CA SER A 176 2.67 13.83 9.27
C SER A 176 4.11 14.01 8.82
N SER A 177 4.96 14.59 9.68
CA SER A 177 6.42 14.66 9.45
C SER A 177 7.11 13.30 9.38
N ARG A 178 6.41 12.22 9.74
CA ARG A 178 6.88 10.83 9.58
C ARG A 178 6.76 10.31 8.15
N VAL A 179 5.98 11.00 7.31
CA VAL A 179 5.84 10.66 5.89
C VAL A 179 7.00 11.31 5.12
N ILE A 180 7.80 10.47 4.48
CA ILE A 180 8.95 10.85 3.67
C ILE A 180 8.66 10.48 2.21
N ASP A 181 8.54 11.51 1.39
CA ASP A 181 8.29 11.37 -0.04
C ASP A 181 9.60 11.04 -0.77
N ILE A 182 9.62 9.89 -1.42
CA ILE A 182 10.72 9.32 -2.20
C ILE A 182 10.29 9.05 -3.64
N GLY A 183 9.49 9.96 -4.20
CA GLY A 183 8.99 9.91 -5.57
C GLY A 183 10.08 9.72 -6.62
N GLY A 184 9.75 8.99 -7.68
CA GLY A 184 10.67 8.70 -8.78
C GLY A 184 11.59 7.51 -8.53
N ILE A 185 11.48 6.84 -7.39
CA ILE A 185 12.10 5.54 -7.21
C ILE A 185 11.37 4.53 -8.10
N SER A 186 12.15 3.94 -9.00
CA SER A 186 11.73 2.88 -9.90
C SER A 186 12.84 1.84 -9.97
N VAL A 187 12.49 0.65 -10.45
CA VAL A 187 13.47 -0.42 -10.58
C VAL A 187 14.35 -0.13 -11.79
N SER A 188 15.64 0.15 -11.55
CA SER A 188 16.62 0.26 -12.62
C SER A 188 17.04 -1.14 -13.08
N PHE A 189 16.18 -1.83 -13.82
CA PHE A 189 16.66 -2.98 -14.58
C PHE A 189 17.62 -2.47 -15.65
N GLY A 190 18.74 -3.18 -15.84
CA GLY A 190 19.58 -2.98 -17.02
C GLY A 190 18.68 -3.11 -18.24
N HIS A 191 18.63 -2.06 -19.05
CA HIS A 191 17.72 -1.98 -20.18
C HIS A 191 18.42 -2.60 -21.39
N GLU A 192 17.76 -3.57 -22.02
CA GLU A 192 18.19 -4.01 -23.34
C GLU A 192 18.02 -2.86 -24.33
N LYS A 193 18.91 -2.81 -25.34
CA LYS A 193 18.73 -1.83 -26.42
C LYS A 193 17.37 -2.08 -27.07
N LEU A 194 16.61 -1.00 -27.24
CA LEU A 194 15.39 -1.03 -28.03
C LEU A 194 15.69 -1.61 -29.42
N ASN A 195 14.71 -2.29 -30.00
CA ASN A 195 14.85 -2.74 -31.38
C ASN A 195 15.09 -1.54 -32.33
N LYS A 196 15.61 -1.82 -33.52
CA LYS A 196 15.98 -0.77 -34.47
C LYS A 196 14.81 0.18 -34.78
N THR A 197 13.60 -0.34 -34.92
CA THR A 197 12.41 0.48 -35.20
C THR A 197 12.18 1.55 -34.14
N TRP A 198 12.21 1.17 -32.86
CA TRP A 198 11.96 2.11 -31.76
C TRP A 198 13.16 3.01 -31.50
N SER A 199 14.39 2.52 -31.64
CA SER A 199 15.60 3.36 -31.55
C SER A 199 15.58 4.43 -32.63
N ASP A 200 15.38 4.07 -33.91
CA ASP A 200 15.37 5.01 -35.03
C ASP A 200 14.30 6.10 -34.85
N ILE A 201 13.13 5.77 -34.28
CA ILE A 201 12.06 6.75 -33.99
C ILE A 201 12.45 7.69 -32.85
N LEU A 202 12.98 7.16 -31.75
CA LEU A 202 13.32 7.97 -30.57
C LEU A 202 14.57 8.83 -30.81
N ASP A 203 15.50 8.34 -31.63
CA ASP A 203 16.73 9.03 -32.05
C ASP A 203 16.46 10.17 -33.05
N LEU A 204 15.22 10.33 -33.57
CA LEU A 204 14.83 11.48 -34.39
C LEU A 204 15.00 12.82 -33.66
N ARG A 205 15.04 12.80 -32.33
CA ARG A 205 15.23 14.00 -31.51
C ARG A 205 16.40 13.81 -30.54
N PRO A 206 17.24 14.84 -30.36
CA PRO A 206 18.37 14.77 -29.42
C PRO A 206 17.92 14.75 -27.95
N THR A 207 16.68 15.14 -27.66
CA THR A 207 16.07 15.10 -26.33
C THR A 207 14.62 14.63 -26.43
N THR A 208 14.28 13.67 -25.58
CA THR A 208 12.91 13.17 -25.39
C THR A 208 12.48 13.57 -23.99
N ILE A 209 11.38 14.30 -23.86
CA ILE A 209 10.74 14.50 -22.56
C ILE A 209 9.95 13.22 -22.30
N LEU A 210 10.38 12.46 -21.29
CA LEU A 210 9.69 11.29 -20.76
C LEU A 210 8.87 11.70 -19.54
#